data_AF-Q0DPR0-F1
#
_entry.id   AF-Q0DPR0-F1
#
_cell.length_a   1.000
_cell.length_b   1.000
_cell.length_c   1.000
_cell.angle_alpha   90.00
_cell.angle_beta   90.00
_cell.angle_gamma   90.00
#
_symmetry.space_group_name_H-M   'P 1'
#
loop_
_entity.id
_entity.type
_entity.pdbx_description
1 polymer ?
#
loop_
_entity_poly.entity_id
_entity_poly.type
_entity_poly.pdbx_seq_one_letter_code
_entity_poly.pdbx_strand_id
1 'polypeptide(L)'
;MEAESRKLLLALAVSLCCFVAASRAQSYIGVNYGEVADNLPAPEETAKLLKSTTISKVRLYGVDPGIMRALAGTGISLVVGVANGDIPSLAADPAAASRWLAANVLPFVPASTISVVAVGNEVLESGDASLAAALLPAMQNLRAAAAAAGDGAARIKFSTVNTMNQLYQAAGRHPWNCDFRSSATLTSDNPSYGSCVYTGGQ
;
A
#
# COMPACT_ATOMS: atom_id res chain seq x y z
N MET A 1 -40.87 -39.97 -1.99
CA MET A 1 -40.14 -39.40 -0.84
C MET A 1 -38.62 -39.46 -1.04
N GLU A 2 -38.07 -40.59 -1.52
CA GLU A 2 -36.62 -40.76 -1.68
C GLU A 2 -35.98 -39.93 -2.83
N ALA A 3 -36.68 -39.76 -3.95
CA ALA A 3 -36.19 -38.95 -5.07
C ALA A 3 -36.06 -37.45 -4.73
N GLU A 4 -36.98 -36.91 -3.91
CA GLU A 4 -36.96 -35.51 -3.47
C GLU A 4 -35.83 -35.27 -2.47
N SER A 5 -35.55 -36.24 -1.58
CA SER A 5 -34.41 -36.20 -0.67
C SER A 5 -33.06 -36.17 -1.41
N ARG A 6 -32.91 -36.96 -2.49
CA ARG A 6 -31.69 -36.96 -3.32
C ARG A 6 -31.49 -35.64 -4.07
N LYS A 7 -32.55 -35.02 -4.58
CA LYS A 7 -32.48 -33.68 -5.20
C LYS A 7 -32.07 -32.60 -4.20
N LEU A 8 -32.60 -32.64 -2.98
CA LEU A 8 -32.25 -31.70 -1.92
C LEU A 8 -30.77 -31.83 -1.52
N LEU A 9 -30.27 -33.05 -1.40
CA LEU A 9 -28.85 -33.33 -1.10
C LEU A 9 -27.92 -32.87 -2.22
N LEU A 10 -28.27 -33.08 -3.50
CA LEU A 10 -27.48 -32.56 -4.62
C LEU A 10 -27.49 -31.02 -4.66
N ALA A 11 -28.64 -30.38 -4.44
CA ALA A 11 -28.72 -28.92 -4.42
C ALA A 11 -27.89 -28.31 -3.28
N LEU A 12 -27.90 -28.94 -2.11
CA LEU A 12 -27.07 -28.52 -0.96
C LEU A 12 -25.58 -28.70 -1.25
N ALA A 13 -25.18 -29.81 -1.89
CA ALA A 13 -23.79 -30.06 -2.26
C ALA A 13 -23.28 -29.07 -3.32
N VAL A 14 -24.10 -28.75 -4.33
CA VAL A 14 -23.76 -27.74 -5.35
C VAL A 14 -23.65 -26.35 -4.72
N SER A 15 -24.61 -25.99 -3.85
CA SER A 15 -24.57 -24.71 -3.13
C SER A 15 -23.31 -24.60 -2.25
N LEU A 16 -22.99 -25.64 -1.47
CA LEU A 16 -21.80 -25.68 -0.62
C LEU A 16 -20.51 -25.59 -1.45
N CYS A 17 -20.43 -26.28 -2.58
CA CYS A 17 -19.28 -26.23 -3.48
C CYS A 17 -19.08 -24.81 -4.08
N CYS A 18 -20.18 -24.14 -4.45
CA CYS A 18 -20.15 -22.74 -4.91
C CYS A 18 -19.71 -21.78 -3.80
N PHE A 19 -20.14 -21.98 -2.56
CA PHE A 19 -19.71 -21.17 -1.41
C PHE A 19 -18.21 -21.34 -1.13
N VAL A 20 -17.69 -22.57 -1.16
CA VAL A 20 -16.26 -22.85 -0.94
C VAL A 20 -15.40 -22.33 -2.10
N ALA A 21 -15.88 -22.39 -3.33
CA ALA A 21 -15.19 -21.82 -4.49
C ALA A 21 -15.17 -20.27 -4.47
N ALA A 22 -16.17 -19.64 -3.86
CA ALA A 22 -16.24 -18.19 -3.69
C ALA A 22 -15.40 -17.68 -2.51
N SER A 23 -15.11 -18.52 -1.50
CA SER A 23 -14.25 -18.15 -0.38
C SER A 23 -12.77 -18.16 -0.78
N ARG A 24 -12.26 -17.03 -1.23
CA ARG A 24 -10.81 -16.81 -1.39
C ARG A 24 -10.25 -16.22 -0.10
N ALA A 25 -9.38 -16.96 0.58
CA ALA A 25 -8.56 -16.39 1.64
C ALA A 25 -7.66 -15.30 1.04
N GLN A 26 -7.84 -14.05 1.47
CA GLN A 26 -6.88 -13.00 1.11
C GLN A 26 -5.59 -13.25 1.89
N SER A 27 -4.43 -13.07 1.26
CA SER A 27 -3.20 -13.04 2.04
C SER A 27 -3.26 -11.84 3.01
N TYR A 28 -3.01 -12.14 4.27
CA TYR A 28 -2.99 -11.15 5.35
C TYR A 28 -1.62 -10.49 5.51
N ILE A 29 -0.59 -11.02 4.83
CA ILE A 29 0.80 -10.62 4.99
C ILE A 29 1.26 -9.88 3.74
N GLY A 30 1.88 -8.73 3.95
CA GLY A 30 2.59 -7.98 2.92
C GLY A 30 4.00 -7.66 3.36
N VAL A 31 4.81 -7.20 2.42
CA VAL A 31 6.19 -6.76 2.68
C VAL A 31 6.40 -5.33 2.23
N ASN A 32 7.26 -4.60 2.95
CA ASN A 32 7.77 -3.32 2.47
C ASN A 32 8.99 -3.61 1.58
N TYR A 33 9.00 -3.07 0.37
CA TYR A 33 10.12 -3.18 -0.54
C TYR A 33 10.94 -1.89 -0.47
N GLY A 34 12.10 -1.99 0.16
CA GLY A 34 13.06 -0.88 0.29
C GLY A 34 14.06 -0.91 -0.86
N GLU A 35 14.37 0.26 -1.41
CA GLU A 35 15.24 0.43 -2.58
C GLU A 35 16.62 1.02 -2.21
N VAL A 36 16.87 1.28 -0.93
CA VAL A 36 18.11 1.91 -0.44
C VAL A 36 19.10 0.83 0.00
N ALA A 37 19.81 0.25 -0.96
CA ALA A 37 20.92 -0.68 -0.77
C ALA A 37 21.81 -0.75 -2.02
N ASP A 38 22.97 -1.39 -1.93
CA ASP A 38 24.03 -1.35 -2.95
C ASP A 38 23.94 -2.45 -4.03
N ASN A 39 23.24 -3.56 -3.79
CA ASN A 39 23.19 -4.70 -4.71
C ASN A 39 21.82 -5.40 -4.77
N LEU A 40 20.74 -4.63 -4.73
CA LEU A 40 19.40 -5.20 -4.85
C LEU A 40 19.21 -5.95 -6.17
N PRO A 41 18.46 -7.07 -6.17
CA PRO A 41 18.11 -7.78 -7.40
C PRO A 41 17.35 -6.90 -8.39
N ALA A 42 17.41 -7.26 -9.67
CA ALA A 42 16.60 -6.60 -10.69
C ALA A 42 15.09 -6.77 -10.41
N PRO A 43 14.23 -5.82 -10.82
CA PRO A 43 12.79 -5.89 -10.59
C PRO A 43 12.12 -7.21 -10.98
N GLU A 44 12.54 -7.83 -12.08
CA GLU A 44 12.03 -9.11 -12.55
C GLU A 44 12.39 -10.28 -11.62
N GLU A 45 13.57 -10.21 -10.99
CA GLU A 45 14.00 -11.21 -10.00
C GLU A 45 13.22 -11.06 -8.70
N THR A 46 12.99 -9.82 -8.26
CA THR A 46 12.08 -9.50 -7.15
C THR A 46 10.67 -10.05 -7.43
N ALA A 47 10.14 -9.84 -8.64
CA ALA A 47 8.82 -10.37 -9.00
C ALA A 47 8.78 -11.91 -9.02
N LYS A 48 9.86 -12.57 -9.47
CA LYS A 48 9.98 -14.04 -9.38
C LYS A 48 10.01 -14.51 -7.93
N LEU A 49 10.80 -13.84 -7.07
CA LEU A 49 10.87 -14.13 -5.65
C LEU A 49 9.50 -14.02 -5.00
N LEU A 50 8.81 -12.89 -5.17
CA LEU A 50 7.49 -12.66 -4.56
C LEU A 50 6.47 -13.72 -4.98
N LYS A 51 6.44 -14.08 -6.28
CA LYS A 51 5.57 -15.17 -6.80
C LYS A 51 5.92 -16.56 -6.26
N SER A 52 7.15 -16.79 -5.80
CA SER A 52 7.54 -18.04 -5.15
C SER A 52 7.03 -18.15 -3.71
N THR A 53 6.47 -17.07 -3.15
CA THR A 53 5.95 -17.00 -1.78
C THR A 53 4.42 -16.87 -1.77
N THR A 54 3.83 -16.82 -0.58
CA THR A 54 2.39 -16.53 -0.37
C THR A 54 2.09 -15.03 -0.27
N ILE A 55 3.11 -14.16 -0.38
CA ILE A 55 2.97 -12.71 -0.26
C ILE A 55 2.18 -12.19 -1.45
N SER A 56 1.07 -11.49 -1.17
CA SER A 56 0.23 -10.89 -2.22
C SER A 56 0.09 -9.37 -2.09
N LYS A 57 0.88 -8.74 -1.21
CA LYS A 57 0.84 -7.30 -0.95
C LYS A 57 2.27 -6.76 -0.80
N VAL A 58 2.55 -5.66 -1.49
CA VAL A 58 3.85 -4.98 -1.43
C VAL A 58 3.63 -3.49 -1.22
N ARG A 59 4.38 -2.90 -0.30
CA ARG A 59 4.47 -1.44 -0.15
C ARG A 59 5.77 -0.93 -0.77
N LEU A 60 5.64 0.01 -1.68
CA LEU A 60 6.71 0.85 -2.21
C LEU A 60 6.67 2.20 -1.48
N TYR A 61 7.85 2.74 -1.12
CA TYR A 61 7.95 4.04 -0.45
C TYR A 61 7.80 5.21 -1.44
N GLY A 62 7.98 4.94 -2.73
CA GLY A 62 7.76 5.87 -3.83
C GLY A 62 7.09 5.17 -5.02
N VAL A 63 7.43 5.66 -6.21
CA VAL A 63 6.96 5.14 -7.50
C VAL A 63 8.18 4.62 -8.25
N ASP A 64 8.31 3.29 -8.34
CA ASP A 64 9.32 2.62 -9.16
C ASP A 64 8.66 2.00 -10.40
N PRO A 65 8.83 2.61 -11.60
CA PRO A 65 8.26 2.07 -12.84
C PRO A 65 8.76 0.67 -13.22
N GLY A 66 9.98 0.30 -12.82
CA GLY A 66 10.55 -1.03 -13.07
C GLY A 66 9.81 -2.09 -12.25
N ILE A 67 9.71 -1.89 -10.93
CA ILE A 67 8.99 -2.81 -10.03
C ILE A 67 7.50 -2.88 -10.38
N MET A 68 6.87 -1.73 -10.64
CA MET A 68 5.45 -1.68 -11.00
C MET A 68 5.15 -2.47 -12.28
N ARG A 69 6.04 -2.41 -13.29
CA ARG A 69 5.91 -3.23 -14.51
C ARG A 69 6.22 -4.71 -14.26
N ALA A 70 7.26 -5.01 -13.48
CA ALA A 70 7.63 -6.39 -13.17
C ALA A 70 6.52 -7.14 -12.40
N LEU A 71 5.72 -6.41 -11.61
CA LEU A 71 4.57 -6.94 -10.87
C LEU A 71 3.24 -6.88 -11.63
N ALA A 72 3.21 -6.34 -12.86
CA ALA A 72 2.02 -6.32 -13.68
C ALA A 72 1.51 -7.74 -13.99
N GLY A 73 0.20 -7.96 -13.89
CA GLY A 73 -0.45 -9.24 -14.15
C GLY A 73 -0.17 -10.34 -13.13
N THR A 74 0.62 -10.08 -12.09
CA THR A 74 0.95 -11.08 -11.06
C THR A 74 -0.15 -11.29 -10.02
N GLY A 75 -1.09 -10.34 -9.91
CA GLY A 75 -2.11 -10.30 -8.86
C GLY A 75 -1.61 -9.80 -7.50
N ILE A 76 -0.33 -9.43 -7.39
CA ILE A 76 0.23 -8.77 -6.20
C ILE A 76 -0.31 -7.34 -6.13
N SER A 77 -0.87 -6.96 -4.97
CA SER A 77 -1.42 -5.63 -4.74
C SER A 77 -0.36 -4.67 -4.20
N LEU A 78 -0.31 -3.46 -4.76
CA LEU A 78 0.66 -2.43 -4.43
C LEU A 78 0.04 -1.33 -3.57
N VAL A 79 0.79 -0.93 -2.55
CA VAL A 79 0.71 0.38 -1.91
C VAL A 79 1.87 1.21 -2.45
N VAL A 80 1.62 2.36 -3.05
CA VAL A 80 2.67 3.24 -3.58
C VAL A 80 2.73 4.54 -2.80
N GLY A 81 3.92 5.10 -2.62
CA GLY A 81 4.13 6.31 -1.82
C GLY A 81 4.19 7.59 -2.65
N VAL A 82 3.60 8.66 -2.12
CA VAL A 82 3.89 10.05 -2.53
C VAL A 82 5.00 10.57 -1.63
N ALA A 83 6.04 11.16 -2.20
CA ALA A 83 7.12 11.76 -1.43
C ALA A 83 6.62 12.96 -0.62
N ASN A 84 7.19 13.18 0.57
CA ASN A 84 6.81 14.32 1.43
C ASN A 84 6.96 15.67 0.70
N GLY A 85 7.98 15.81 -0.17
CA GLY A 85 8.23 17.02 -0.95
C GLY A 85 7.17 17.35 -2.01
N ASP A 86 6.38 16.37 -2.47
CA ASP A 86 5.32 16.60 -3.46
C ASP A 86 4.04 17.16 -2.82
N ILE A 87 3.84 16.91 -1.53
CA ILE A 87 2.58 17.21 -0.81
C ILE A 87 2.15 18.67 -0.95
N PRO A 88 3.03 19.69 -0.78
CA PRO A 88 2.61 21.09 -0.90
C PRO A 88 2.04 21.43 -2.28
N SER A 89 2.67 20.93 -3.36
CA SER A 89 2.18 21.17 -4.72
C SER A 89 0.86 20.47 -4.98
N LEU A 90 0.71 19.23 -4.49
CA LEU A 90 -0.52 18.45 -4.64
C LEU A 90 -1.69 19.04 -3.86
N ALA A 91 -1.41 19.66 -2.71
CA ALA A 91 -2.39 20.37 -1.89
C ALA A 91 -2.85 21.67 -2.55
N ALA A 92 -1.91 22.43 -3.12
CA ALA A 92 -2.17 23.76 -3.66
C ALA A 92 -2.88 23.75 -5.02
N ASP A 93 -2.61 22.76 -5.88
CA ASP A 93 -3.11 22.72 -7.26
C ASP A 93 -3.75 21.35 -7.60
N PRO A 94 -5.08 21.28 -7.79
CA PRO A 94 -5.75 20.06 -8.25
C PRO A 94 -5.24 19.55 -9.62
N ALA A 95 -4.74 20.44 -10.48
CA ALA A 95 -4.14 20.03 -11.74
C ALA A 95 -2.77 19.36 -11.52
N ALA A 96 -2.03 19.73 -10.49
CA ALA A 96 -0.80 19.03 -10.09
C ALA A 96 -1.10 17.59 -9.64
N ALA A 97 -2.18 17.38 -8.88
CA ALA A 97 -2.63 16.04 -8.50
C ALA A 97 -3.00 15.18 -9.72
N SER A 98 -3.71 15.77 -10.69
CA SER A 98 -4.02 15.11 -11.96
C SER A 98 -2.76 14.72 -12.74
N ARG A 99 -1.78 15.63 -12.87
CA ARG A 99 -0.50 15.36 -13.54
C ARG A 99 0.31 14.29 -12.82
N TRP A 100 0.36 14.33 -11.50
CA TRP A 100 1.07 13.34 -10.69
C TRP A 100 0.48 11.94 -10.90
N LEU A 101 -0.85 11.77 -10.87
CA LEU A 101 -1.47 10.48 -11.17
C LEU A 101 -1.19 10.02 -12.61
N ALA A 102 -1.28 10.92 -13.58
CA ALA A 102 -1.03 10.61 -14.99
C ALA A 102 0.41 10.15 -15.24
N ALA A 103 1.38 10.68 -14.49
CA ALA A 103 2.78 10.28 -14.61
C ALA A 103 3.08 8.98 -13.83
N ASN A 104 2.52 8.84 -12.63
CA ASN A 104 3.03 7.89 -11.64
C ASN A 104 2.15 6.66 -11.41
N VAL A 105 0.85 6.71 -11.75
CA VAL A 105 -0.12 5.67 -11.39
C VAL A 105 -0.85 5.15 -12.63
N LEU A 106 -1.44 6.05 -13.41
CA LEU A 106 -2.29 5.68 -14.56
C LEU A 106 -1.57 4.82 -15.62
N PRO A 107 -0.27 4.98 -15.92
CA PRO A 107 0.42 4.15 -16.89
C PRO A 107 0.50 2.67 -16.53
N PHE A 108 0.29 2.33 -15.25
CA PHE A 108 0.42 0.96 -14.74
C PHE A 108 -0.92 0.29 -14.48
N VAL A 109 -2.03 1.03 -14.46
CA VAL A 109 -3.37 0.49 -14.19
C VAL A 109 -4.09 0.22 -15.52
N PRO A 110 -4.80 -0.92 -15.69
CA PRO A 110 -5.10 -1.95 -14.70
C PRO A 110 -4.10 -3.12 -14.66
N ALA A 111 -3.03 -3.10 -15.45
CA ALA A 111 -2.09 -4.21 -15.54
C ALA A 111 -1.47 -4.54 -14.16
N SER A 112 -1.08 -3.52 -13.41
CA SER A 112 -0.63 -3.60 -12.02
C SER A 112 -1.77 -3.26 -11.07
N THR A 113 -1.92 -4.06 -10.01
CA THR A 113 -2.98 -3.85 -9.02
C THR A 113 -2.52 -2.85 -7.97
N ILE A 114 -2.84 -1.58 -8.13
CA ILE A 114 -2.56 -0.54 -7.11
C ILE A 114 -3.81 -0.37 -6.25
N SER A 115 -3.72 -0.68 -4.96
CA SER A 115 -4.87 -0.58 -4.04
C SER A 115 -4.86 0.71 -3.23
N VAL A 116 -3.69 1.21 -2.86
CA VAL A 116 -3.54 2.42 -2.03
C VAL A 116 -2.41 3.29 -2.56
N VAL A 117 -2.65 4.60 -2.58
CA VAL A 117 -1.62 5.64 -2.65
C VAL A 117 -1.46 6.22 -1.24
N ALA A 118 -0.29 6.00 -0.65
CA ALA A 118 0.11 6.54 0.64
C ALA A 118 0.71 7.93 0.47
N VAL A 119 -0.03 8.97 0.84
CA VAL A 119 0.37 10.36 0.74
C VAL A 119 1.26 10.72 1.92
N GLY A 120 2.57 10.78 1.66
CA GLY A 120 3.57 11.03 2.67
C GLY A 120 3.87 9.85 3.59
N ASN A 121 5.02 9.95 4.27
CA ASN A 121 5.47 9.03 5.29
C ASN A 121 5.83 9.82 6.54
N GLU A 122 5.05 9.63 7.61
CA GLU A 122 5.30 10.16 8.96
C GLU A 122 5.37 11.68 9.02
N VAL A 123 4.58 12.33 8.15
CA VAL A 123 4.56 13.80 8.00
C VAL A 123 4.22 14.51 9.31
N LEU A 124 3.32 13.95 10.13
CA LEU A 124 2.95 14.55 11.41
C LEU A 124 4.09 14.53 12.44
N GLU A 125 5.14 13.72 12.23
CA GLU A 125 6.34 13.72 13.08
C GLU A 125 7.37 14.76 12.67
N SER A 126 7.30 15.27 11.44
CA SER A 126 8.32 16.17 10.90
C SER A 126 8.48 17.50 11.67
N GLY A 127 7.49 17.87 12.49
CA GLY A 127 7.43 19.19 13.14
C GLY A 127 7.04 20.33 12.20
N ASP A 128 6.81 20.05 10.92
CA ASP A 128 6.39 21.05 9.93
C ASP A 128 4.86 21.16 9.89
N ALA A 129 4.35 22.23 10.52
CA ALA A 129 2.92 22.52 10.58
C ALA A 129 2.31 22.82 9.20
N SER A 130 3.08 23.41 8.28
CA SER A 130 2.61 23.71 6.93
C SER A 130 2.47 22.43 6.11
N LEU A 131 3.44 21.52 6.22
CA LEU A 131 3.38 20.22 5.57
C LEU A 131 2.24 19.36 6.14
N ALA A 132 2.06 19.36 7.46
CA ALA A 132 0.95 18.67 8.12
C ALA A 132 -0.41 19.20 7.65
N ALA A 133 -0.58 20.52 7.55
CA ALA A 133 -1.80 21.14 7.05
C ALA A 133 -2.10 20.81 5.57
N ALA A 134 -1.06 20.54 4.78
CA ALA A 134 -1.18 20.20 3.36
C ALA A 134 -1.63 18.74 3.09
N LEU A 135 -1.53 17.83 4.06
CA LEU A 135 -1.87 16.41 3.89
C LEU A 135 -3.29 16.18 3.40
N LEU A 136 -4.27 16.75 4.09
CA LEU A 136 -5.68 16.50 3.80
C LEU A 136 -6.08 17.07 2.42
N PRO A 137 -5.76 18.33 2.07
CA PRO A 137 -6.01 18.84 0.72
C PRO A 137 -5.32 18.00 -0.38
N ALA A 138 -4.07 17.56 -0.17
CA ALA A 138 -3.37 16.72 -1.15
C ALA A 138 -4.10 15.38 -1.39
N MET A 139 -4.53 14.69 -0.33
CA MET A 139 -5.32 13.46 -0.44
C MET A 139 -6.66 13.68 -1.15
N GLN A 140 -7.34 14.80 -0.85
CA GLN A 140 -8.61 15.15 -1.50
C GLN A 140 -8.44 15.41 -2.99
N ASN A 141 -7.42 16.18 -3.38
CA ASN A 141 -7.12 16.48 -4.77
C ASN A 141 -6.75 15.23 -5.56
N LEU A 142 -5.90 14.35 -5.00
CA LEU A 142 -5.56 13.06 -5.61
C LEU A 142 -6.78 12.15 -5.76
N ARG A 143 -7.64 12.07 -4.74
CA ARG A 143 -8.87 11.28 -4.80
C ARG A 143 -9.82 11.81 -5.89
N ALA A 144 -9.98 13.12 -5.99
CA ALA A 144 -10.82 13.75 -7.02
C ALA A 144 -10.27 13.49 -8.43
N ALA A 145 -8.96 13.64 -8.61
CA ALA A 145 -8.29 13.36 -9.88
C ALA A 145 -8.42 11.87 -10.29
N ALA A 146 -8.29 10.94 -9.34
CA ALA A 146 -8.49 9.51 -9.60
C ALA A 146 -9.93 9.17 -9.98
N ALA A 147 -10.92 9.82 -9.35
CA ALA A 147 -12.33 9.66 -9.72
C ALA A 147 -12.60 10.18 -11.15
N ALA A 148 -11.96 11.29 -11.55
CA ALA A 148 -12.09 11.86 -12.88
C ALA A 148 -11.37 11.04 -13.98
N ALA A 149 -10.33 10.28 -13.62
CA ALA A 149 -9.54 9.47 -14.56
C ALA A 149 -10.21 8.15 -14.99
N GLY A 150 -11.31 7.75 -14.36
CA GLY A 150 -12.12 6.58 -14.73
C GLY A 150 -12.04 5.38 -13.77
N ASP A 151 -12.83 4.34 -14.05
CA ASP A 151 -13.17 3.25 -13.11
C ASP A 151 -11.98 2.46 -12.53
N GLY A 152 -10.86 2.38 -13.26
CA GLY A 152 -9.65 1.72 -12.77
C GLY A 152 -8.99 2.51 -11.64
N ALA A 153 -8.82 3.81 -11.84
CA ALA A 153 -8.21 4.72 -10.88
C ALA A 153 -9.17 5.07 -9.72
N ALA A 154 -10.48 5.15 -9.98
CA ALA A 154 -11.50 5.48 -8.99
C ALA A 154 -11.58 4.47 -7.82
N ARG A 155 -11.08 3.23 -8.00
CA ARG A 155 -11.03 2.21 -6.94
C ARG A 155 -9.86 2.39 -5.97
N ILE A 156 -8.83 3.13 -6.37
CA ILE A 156 -7.63 3.37 -5.57
C ILE A 156 -8.01 4.17 -4.32
N LYS A 157 -7.48 3.74 -3.17
CA LYS A 157 -7.68 4.45 -1.90
C LYS A 157 -6.51 5.39 -1.66
N PHE A 158 -6.79 6.52 -1.02
CA PHE A 158 -5.79 7.51 -0.64
C PHE A 158 -5.77 7.56 0.89
N SER A 159 -4.58 7.40 1.46
CA SER A 159 -4.36 7.42 2.90
C SER A 159 -3.00 8.07 3.19
N THR A 160 -2.62 8.19 4.45
CA THR A 160 -1.29 8.65 4.86
C THR A 160 -0.70 7.69 5.89
N VAL A 161 0.63 7.63 5.96
CA VAL A 161 1.35 6.79 6.92
C VAL A 161 1.75 7.64 8.12
N ASN A 162 1.38 7.19 9.31
CA ASN A 162 1.70 7.85 10.58
C ASN A 162 2.53 6.91 11.45
N THR A 163 3.42 7.48 12.27
CA THR A 163 4.14 6.69 13.27
C THR A 163 3.23 6.17 14.35
N MET A 164 3.65 5.04 14.90
CA MET A 164 3.00 4.43 16.06
C MET A 164 3.06 5.41 17.24
N ASN A 165 1.93 5.61 17.92
CA ASN A 165 1.78 6.51 19.07
C ASN A 165 1.71 8.03 18.78
N GLN A 166 1.57 8.47 17.52
CA GLN A 166 1.43 9.89 17.18
C GLN A 166 0.35 10.63 17.98
N LEU A 167 -0.85 10.05 18.06
CA LEU A 167 -1.96 10.65 18.79
C LEU A 167 -1.65 10.80 20.29
N TYR A 168 -1.04 9.79 20.90
CA TYR A 168 -0.67 9.85 22.32
C TYR A 168 0.32 10.99 22.59
N GLN A 169 1.31 11.17 21.71
CA GLN A 169 2.30 12.24 21.84
C GLN A 169 1.69 13.62 21.63
N ALA A 170 0.85 13.79 20.61
CA ALA A 170 0.25 15.08 20.27
C ALA A 170 -0.86 15.50 21.25
N ALA A 171 -1.63 14.55 21.80
CA ALA A 171 -2.79 14.83 22.65
C ALA A 171 -2.47 14.84 24.15
N GLY A 172 -1.27 15.23 24.55
CA GLY A 172 -0.92 15.46 25.96
C GLY A 172 -0.67 14.21 26.81
N ARG A 173 -0.51 13.02 26.19
CA ARG A 173 -0.13 11.77 26.86
C ARG A 173 -1.05 11.34 28.01
N HIS A 174 -2.34 11.64 27.89
CA HIS A 174 -3.31 11.29 28.92
C HIS A 174 -3.55 9.77 29.03
N PRO A 175 -3.92 9.25 30.22
CA PRO A 175 -4.18 7.82 30.42
C PRO A 175 -5.31 7.22 29.57
N TRP A 176 -6.22 8.05 29.05
CA TRP A 176 -7.32 7.62 28.18
C TRP A 176 -6.94 7.58 26.69
N ASN A 177 -5.78 8.12 26.32
CA ASN A 177 -5.27 7.99 24.95
C ASN A 177 -4.63 6.61 24.80
N CYS A 178 -4.82 5.96 23.65
CA CYS A 178 -4.13 4.71 23.36
C CYS A 178 -2.62 4.94 23.34
N ASP A 179 -1.91 4.34 24.29
CA ASP A 179 -0.46 4.33 24.36
C ASP A 179 0.08 3.01 23.80
N PHE A 180 0.76 3.11 22.67
CA PHE A 180 1.30 1.97 21.94
C PHE A 180 2.74 1.64 22.32
N ARG A 181 3.26 2.15 23.44
CA ARG A 181 4.58 1.72 23.95
C ARG A 181 4.65 0.19 24.08
N SER A 182 5.80 -0.36 23.70
CA SER A 182 6.07 -1.81 23.69
C SER A 182 5.18 -2.65 22.75
N SER A 183 4.39 -2.03 21.86
CA SER A 183 3.64 -2.75 20.82
C SER A 183 4.52 -3.17 19.62
N ALA A 184 5.74 -2.63 19.54
CA ALA A 184 6.72 -2.96 18.52
C ALA A 184 8.11 -3.08 19.16
N THR A 185 8.93 -3.99 18.60
CA THR A 185 10.36 -4.07 18.89
C THR A 185 11.07 -3.11 17.95
N LEU A 186 11.71 -2.08 18.49
CA LEU A 186 12.65 -1.27 17.72
C LEU A 186 13.98 -2.00 17.73
N THR A 187 14.53 -2.25 16.54
CA THR A 187 15.89 -2.72 16.37
C THR A 187 16.71 -1.64 15.67
N SER A 188 17.91 -1.40 16.19
CA SER A 188 18.95 -0.62 15.54
C SER A 188 19.93 -1.53 14.79
N ASP A 189 19.63 -2.82 14.69
CA ASP A 189 20.48 -3.78 13.99
C ASP A 189 20.48 -3.42 12.51
N ASN A 190 21.68 -3.35 11.94
CA ASN A 190 21.86 -3.08 10.53
C ASN A 190 21.17 -4.20 9.72
N PRO A 191 20.22 -3.87 8.83
CA PRO A 191 19.49 -4.87 8.05
C PRO A 191 20.31 -5.48 6.90
N SER A 192 21.60 -5.14 6.79
CA SER A 192 22.54 -5.75 5.85
C SER A 192 22.63 -7.27 6.07
N TYR A 193 22.62 -8.04 4.99
CA TYR A 193 22.65 -9.50 5.05
C TYR A 193 23.48 -10.07 3.90
N GLY A 194 24.38 -11.00 4.22
CA GLY A 194 25.30 -11.57 3.23
C GLY A 194 26.17 -10.49 2.59
N SER A 195 26.10 -10.37 1.27
CA SER A 195 26.80 -9.31 0.52
C SER A 195 25.99 -8.02 0.38
N CYS A 196 24.73 -7.96 0.83
CA CYS A 196 23.86 -6.80 0.67
C CYS A 196 24.07 -5.79 1.80
N VAL A 197 24.42 -4.56 1.43
CA VAL A 197 24.69 -3.46 2.36
C VAL A 197 23.55 -2.45 2.30
N TYR A 198 22.91 -2.26 3.45
CA TYR A 198 21.98 -1.14 3.64
C TYR A 198 22.76 0.17 3.74
N THR A 199 22.47 1.09 2.81
CA THR A 199 23.20 2.36 2.68
C THR A 199 22.50 3.54 3.36
N GLY A 200 21.26 3.35 3.85
CA GLY A 200 20.41 4.42 4.38
C GLY A 200 20.64 4.81 5.84
N GLY A 201 21.80 4.50 6.41
CA GLY A 201 22.13 4.72 7.82
C GLY A 201 23.27 5.70 8.10
N GLN A 202 23.52 6.67 7.21
CA GLN A 202 24.48 7.77 7.43
C GLN A 202 23.73 9.10 7.52
#